data_AF-A0A953WPB1-F1
#
_entry.id   AF-A0A953WPB1-F1
#
_cell.length_a   1.000
_cell.length_b   1.000
_cell.length_c   1.000
_cell.angle_alpha   90.00
_cell.angle_beta   90.00
_cell.angle_gamma   90.00
#
_symmetry.space_group_name_H-M   'P 1'
#
loop_
_entity.id
_entity.type
_entity.pdbx_description
1 polymer ?
#
loop_
_entity_poly.entity_id
_entity_poly.type
_entity_poly.pdbx_seq_one_letter_code
_entity_poly.pdbx_strand_id
1 'polypeptide(L)'
;ALLGAIDRPLAAPSANRSGAVSPTRAEHVRESLGEAVDMVLDGGPCPVGVESTILKLDGEKAILLRPGGITAEEIERVIGRPVERADQTAAIEAPGMLASHYAPNAAIRLEATSPGPREAFLAFGAAPANHPHTLNLSESGDLREAAANLFAHLRALDALCAEEKLNAIAVAPIPDEGLGEAINDRLRRAAAPRQK
;
A
#
# COMPACT_ATOMS: atom_id res chain seq x y z
N ALA A 1 -0.67 -11.44 21.95
CA ALA A 1 -1.83 -11.54 22.87
C ALA A 1 -2.98 -12.32 22.23
N LEU A 2 -3.67 -11.79 21.21
CA LEU A 2 -4.85 -12.44 20.59
C LEU A 2 -4.59 -13.88 20.13
N LEU A 3 -3.55 -14.13 19.33
CA LEU A 3 -3.23 -15.48 18.83
C LEU A 3 -2.90 -16.48 19.95
N GLY A 4 -2.40 -15.99 21.10
CA GLY A 4 -2.15 -16.84 22.27
C GLY A 4 -3.38 -17.10 23.12
N ALA A 5 -4.48 -16.41 22.86
CA ALA A 5 -5.77 -16.57 23.54
C ALA A 5 -6.77 -17.43 22.74
N ILE A 6 -6.39 -17.89 21.56
CA ILE A 6 -7.22 -18.73 20.69
C ILE A 6 -6.49 -20.03 20.37
N ASP A 7 -7.20 -21.17 20.43
CA ASP A 7 -6.63 -22.49 20.13
C ASP A 7 -6.85 -22.90 18.67
N ARG A 8 -6.81 -21.94 17.74
CA ARG A 8 -7.02 -22.18 16.31
C ARG A 8 -6.27 -21.18 15.44
N PRO A 9 -5.91 -21.57 14.20
CA PRO A 9 -5.41 -20.63 13.20
C PRO A 9 -6.43 -19.50 12.95
N LEU A 10 -5.93 -18.30 12.72
CA LEU A 10 -6.72 -17.13 12.35
C LEU A 10 -6.44 -16.76 10.90
N ALA A 11 -7.43 -16.94 10.03
CA ALA A 11 -7.41 -16.35 8.70
C ALA A 11 -7.77 -14.86 8.80
N ALA A 12 -6.85 -13.98 8.40
CA ALA A 12 -7.01 -12.54 8.50
C ALA A 12 -6.45 -11.84 7.23
N PRO A 13 -7.27 -11.61 6.20
CA PRO A 13 -6.91 -10.67 5.13
C PRO A 13 -6.90 -9.23 5.67
N SER A 14 -6.57 -8.27 4.81
CA SER A 14 -6.66 -6.85 5.17
C SER A 14 -8.10 -6.47 5.55
N ALA A 15 -8.27 -5.71 6.64
CA ALA A 15 -9.58 -5.41 7.25
C ALA A 15 -10.34 -4.28 6.54
N ASN A 16 -10.51 -4.40 5.23
CA ASN A 16 -11.21 -3.45 4.37
C ASN A 16 -12.19 -4.16 3.44
N ARG A 17 -13.16 -3.40 2.91
CA ARG A 17 -13.97 -3.85 1.78
C ARG A 17 -13.06 -4.19 0.60
N SER A 18 -13.40 -5.27 -0.10
CA SER A 18 -12.61 -5.77 -1.24
C SER A 18 -12.33 -4.65 -2.26
N GLY A 19 -11.08 -4.54 -2.69
CA GLY A 19 -10.60 -3.53 -3.65
C GLY A 19 -10.34 -2.13 -3.08
N ALA A 20 -10.83 -1.81 -1.89
CA ALA A 20 -10.57 -0.52 -1.24
C ALA A 20 -9.12 -0.43 -0.71
N VAL A 21 -8.69 0.79 -0.39
CA VAL A 21 -7.39 1.06 0.24
C VAL A 21 -7.27 0.31 1.58
N SER A 22 -6.15 -0.38 1.79
CA SER A 22 -5.90 -1.13 3.04
C SER A 22 -5.95 -0.23 4.28
N PRO A 23 -6.35 -0.74 5.45
CA PRO A 23 -6.38 0.03 6.68
C PRO A 23 -5.06 -0.09 7.44
N THR A 24 -4.49 1.05 7.86
CA THR A 24 -3.30 1.10 8.73
C THR A 24 -3.58 1.63 10.13
N ARG A 25 -4.86 1.87 10.47
CA ARG A 25 -5.33 2.41 11.76
C ARG A 25 -6.72 1.86 12.05
N ALA A 26 -7.11 1.80 13.32
CA ALA A 26 -8.43 1.31 13.71
C ALA A 26 -9.58 2.16 13.14
N GLU A 27 -9.38 3.48 13.02
CA GLU A 27 -10.33 4.39 12.36
C GLU A 27 -10.65 3.96 10.91
N HIS A 28 -9.63 3.61 10.13
CA HIS A 28 -9.80 3.12 8.76
C HIS A 28 -10.62 1.82 8.70
N VAL A 29 -10.46 0.93 9.70
CA VAL A 29 -11.25 -0.31 9.80
C VAL A 29 -12.71 0.01 10.11
N ARG A 30 -12.97 0.91 11.07
CA ARG A 30 -14.34 1.33 11.43
C ARG A 30 -15.05 1.99 10.25
N GLU A 31 -14.37 2.85 9.49
CA GLU A 31 -14.91 3.46 8.27
C GLU A 31 -15.23 2.42 7.18
N SER A 32 -14.39 1.39 7.04
CA SER A 32 -14.54 0.40 5.97
C SER A 32 -15.58 -0.67 6.28
N LEU A 33 -15.51 -1.26 7.47
CA LEU A 33 -16.31 -2.41 7.87
C LEU A 33 -17.47 -2.04 8.79
N GLY A 34 -17.33 -1.02 9.64
CA GLY A 34 -18.39 -0.56 10.54
C GLY A 34 -19.03 -1.69 11.34
N GLU A 35 -20.35 -1.77 11.28
CA GLU A 35 -21.17 -2.79 11.96
C GLU A 35 -21.10 -4.19 11.29
N ALA A 36 -20.37 -4.35 10.18
CA ALA A 36 -20.22 -5.66 9.51
C ALA A 36 -19.27 -6.61 10.26
N VAL A 37 -18.61 -6.15 11.33
CA VAL A 37 -17.74 -6.94 12.19
C VAL A 37 -18.12 -6.75 13.65
N ASP A 38 -18.05 -7.82 14.43
CA ASP A 38 -18.42 -7.79 15.85
C ASP A 38 -17.46 -6.95 16.70
N MET A 39 -16.21 -6.80 16.27
CA MET A 39 -15.16 -6.17 17.07
C MET A 39 -14.05 -5.56 16.20
N VAL A 40 -13.53 -4.42 16.64
CA VAL A 40 -12.29 -3.80 16.15
C VAL A 40 -11.33 -3.62 17.32
N LEU A 41 -10.15 -4.24 17.25
CA LEU A 41 -9.10 -4.07 18.24
C LEU A 41 -8.22 -2.87 17.85
N ASP A 42 -8.17 -1.86 18.72
CA ASP A 42 -7.35 -0.68 18.49
C ASP A 42 -5.94 -0.89 19.06
N GLY A 43 -4.99 -1.17 18.18
CA GLY A 43 -3.57 -1.32 18.51
C GLY A 43 -2.73 -0.08 18.14
N GLY A 44 -3.36 1.03 17.78
CA GLY A 44 -2.68 2.18 17.18
C GLY A 44 -2.30 1.97 15.71
N PRO A 45 -1.52 2.91 15.13
CA PRO A 45 -1.09 2.83 13.73
C PRO A 45 -0.15 1.65 13.44
N CYS A 46 -0.31 1.04 12.27
CA CYS A 46 0.61 0.00 11.77
C CYS A 46 1.99 0.60 11.49
N PRO A 47 3.08 0.10 12.11
CA PRO A 47 4.41 0.72 11.99
C PRO A 47 5.08 0.53 10.62
N VAL A 48 4.69 -0.49 9.85
CA VAL A 48 5.24 -0.78 8.51
C VAL A 48 4.37 -0.19 7.39
N GLY A 49 3.05 -0.07 7.63
CA GLY A 49 2.07 0.51 6.72
C GLY A 49 1.76 -0.24 5.42
N VAL A 50 2.58 -1.21 4.99
CA VAL A 50 2.30 -2.11 3.85
C VAL A 50 2.15 -3.56 4.29
N GLU A 51 1.52 -4.38 3.45
CA GLU A 51 1.28 -5.80 3.75
C GLU A 51 2.57 -6.62 3.77
N SER A 52 2.44 -7.88 4.23
CA SER A 52 3.53 -8.85 4.25
C SER A 52 4.07 -9.18 2.85
N THR A 53 5.36 -9.45 2.81
CA THR A 53 6.06 -10.04 1.66
C THR A 53 5.64 -11.50 1.50
N ILE A 54 5.37 -11.94 0.27
CA ILE A 54 4.98 -13.32 -0.04
C ILE A 54 6.01 -13.92 -0.99
N LEU A 55 6.61 -15.03 -0.55
CA LEU A 55 7.52 -15.85 -1.34
C LEU A 55 6.87 -17.19 -1.66
N LYS A 56 7.02 -17.64 -2.91
CA LYS A 56 6.84 -19.03 -3.30
C LYS A 56 8.19 -19.73 -3.27
N LEU A 57 8.23 -20.89 -2.63
CA LEU A 57 9.40 -21.75 -2.61
C LEU A 57 9.16 -22.90 -3.58
N ASP A 58 10.01 -23.00 -4.60
CA ASP A 58 9.96 -24.06 -5.62
C ASP A 58 11.34 -24.70 -5.76
N GLY A 59 11.55 -25.79 -5.03
CA GLY A 59 12.87 -26.40 -4.86
C GLY A 59 13.86 -25.40 -4.25
N GLU A 60 14.93 -25.12 -4.98
CA GLU A 60 15.97 -24.15 -4.60
C GLU A 60 15.60 -22.69 -4.94
N LYS A 61 14.47 -22.46 -5.60
CA LYS A 61 14.05 -21.12 -6.01
C LYS A 61 13.19 -20.46 -4.94
N ALA A 62 13.49 -19.20 -4.66
CA ALA A 62 12.61 -18.30 -3.92
C ALA A 62 12.06 -17.26 -4.89
N ILE A 63 10.75 -17.27 -5.11
CA ILE A 63 10.07 -16.41 -6.07
C ILE A 63 9.21 -15.41 -5.30
N LEU A 64 9.47 -14.11 -5.48
CA LEU A 64 8.66 -13.03 -4.91
C LEU A 64 7.32 -12.94 -5.62
N LEU A 65 6.27 -13.39 -4.95
CA LEU A 65 4.89 -13.26 -5.41
C LEU A 65 4.31 -11.88 -5.09
N ARG A 66 4.71 -11.31 -3.94
CA ARG A 66 4.26 -9.98 -3.52
C ARG A 66 5.33 -9.25 -2.72
N PRO A 67 5.81 -8.08 -3.15
CA PRO A 67 6.66 -7.23 -2.32
C PRO A 67 5.86 -6.67 -1.14
N GLY A 68 6.52 -6.54 0.02
CA GLY A 68 5.88 -6.12 1.26
C GLY A 68 6.89 -5.58 2.26
N GLY A 69 6.51 -5.61 3.54
CA GLY A 69 7.28 -5.01 4.64
C GLY A 69 8.69 -5.55 4.88
N ILE A 70 9.04 -6.70 4.30
CA ILE A 70 10.40 -7.26 4.31
C ILE A 70 10.93 -7.21 2.88
N THR A 71 12.06 -6.54 2.66
CA THR A 71 12.58 -6.34 1.30
C THR A 71 13.20 -7.62 0.75
N ALA A 72 13.30 -7.72 -0.57
CA ALA A 72 13.99 -8.85 -1.20
C ALA A 72 15.45 -8.92 -0.76
N GLU A 73 16.14 -7.79 -0.63
CA GLU A 73 17.53 -7.71 -0.21
C GLU A 73 17.72 -8.20 1.24
N GLU A 74 16.75 -7.92 2.12
CA GLU A 74 16.74 -8.46 3.49
C GLU A 74 16.62 -10.00 3.48
N ILE A 75 15.77 -10.55 2.61
CA ILE A 75 15.61 -12.00 2.43
C ILE A 75 16.88 -12.63 1.84
N GLU A 76 17.40 -12.06 0.75
CA GLU A 76 18.59 -12.54 0.03
C GLU A 76 19.81 -12.62 0.95
N ARG A 77 19.97 -11.65 1.85
CA ARG A 77 21.03 -11.64 2.85
C ARG A 77 20.96 -12.83 3.81
N VAL A 78 19.76 -13.32 4.11
CA VAL A 78 19.54 -14.47 5.01
C VAL A 78 19.69 -15.78 4.26
N ILE A 79 19.12 -15.89 3.06
CA ILE A 79 19.11 -17.16 2.31
C ILE A 79 20.39 -17.38 1.49
N GLY A 80 21.22 -16.35 1.31
CA GLY A 80 22.50 -16.43 0.60
C GLY A 80 22.37 -16.62 -0.93
N ARG A 81 21.20 -16.32 -1.49
CA ARG A 81 20.89 -16.45 -2.92
C ARG A 81 19.86 -15.41 -3.36
N PRO A 82 19.78 -15.08 -4.68
CA PRO A 82 18.81 -14.13 -5.20
C PRO A 82 17.35 -14.57 -5.02
N VAL A 83 16.45 -13.61 -4.88
CA VAL A 83 15.00 -13.81 -4.94
C VAL A 83 14.51 -13.47 -6.35
N GLU A 84 14.00 -14.47 -7.07
CA GLU A 84 13.43 -14.30 -8.41
C GLU A 84 12.14 -13.47 -8.33
N ARG A 85 11.88 -12.60 -9.30
CA ARG A 85 10.60 -11.88 -9.40
C ARG A 85 9.60 -12.72 -10.19
N ALA A 86 8.38 -12.86 -9.67
CA ALA A 86 7.32 -13.54 -10.41
C ALA A 86 7.00 -12.80 -11.71
N ASP A 87 6.67 -13.56 -12.75
CA ASP A 87 6.10 -12.99 -13.97
C ASP A 87 4.71 -12.42 -13.65
N GLN A 88 4.51 -11.12 -13.92
CA GLN A 88 3.25 -10.44 -13.63
C GLN A 88 2.08 -10.93 -14.51
N THR A 89 2.35 -11.75 -15.54
CA THR A 89 1.35 -12.36 -16.42
C THR A 89 0.84 -13.73 -15.91
N ALA A 90 1.43 -14.27 -14.84
CA ALA A 90 1.04 -15.55 -14.27
C ALA A 90 -0.34 -15.52 -13.58
N ALA A 91 -0.94 -16.69 -13.38
CA ALA A 91 -2.19 -16.84 -12.65
C ALA A 91 -2.08 -16.26 -11.21
N ILE A 92 -3.21 -15.83 -10.65
CA ILE A 92 -3.26 -15.28 -9.29
C ILE A 92 -2.96 -16.40 -8.28
N GLU A 93 -1.78 -16.35 -7.67
CA GLU A 93 -1.31 -17.34 -6.68
C GLU A 93 -1.37 -16.81 -5.23
N ALA A 94 -1.52 -15.50 -5.03
CA ALA A 94 -1.51 -14.86 -3.72
C ALA A 94 -2.44 -13.64 -3.62
N PRO A 95 -2.90 -13.27 -2.39
CA PRO A 95 -3.70 -12.08 -2.16
C PRO A 95 -2.98 -10.80 -2.61
N GLY A 96 -3.72 -9.86 -3.20
CA GLY A 96 -3.16 -8.59 -3.69
C GLY A 96 -2.49 -8.67 -5.05
N MET A 97 -2.52 -9.82 -5.74
CA MET A 97 -2.04 -9.95 -7.13
C MET A 97 -3.05 -9.45 -8.19
N LEU A 98 -4.27 -9.06 -7.79
CA LEU A 98 -5.26 -8.48 -8.70
C LEU A 98 -4.75 -7.18 -9.34
N ALA A 99 -5.11 -6.97 -10.61
CA ALA A 99 -4.69 -5.81 -11.39
C ALA A 99 -5.19 -4.48 -10.79
N SER A 100 -6.46 -4.45 -10.33
CA SER A 100 -7.02 -3.32 -9.57
C SER A 100 -7.26 -3.73 -8.13
N HIS A 101 -6.49 -3.14 -7.22
CA HIS A 101 -6.56 -3.37 -5.78
C HIS A 101 -5.98 -2.14 -5.06
N TYR A 102 -6.39 -1.91 -3.81
CA TYR A 102 -5.98 -0.72 -3.03
C TYR A 102 -6.44 0.62 -3.63
N ALA A 103 -7.46 0.62 -4.49
CA ALA A 103 -7.80 1.77 -5.31
C ALA A 103 -8.65 2.79 -4.51
N PRO A 104 -8.22 4.06 -4.38
CA PRO A 104 -9.09 5.14 -3.91
C PRO A 104 -10.24 5.38 -4.91
N ASN A 105 -11.18 6.26 -4.58
CA ASN A 105 -12.23 6.67 -5.52
C ASN A 105 -11.67 7.63 -6.57
N ALA A 106 -10.81 8.56 -6.16
CA ALA A 106 -10.07 9.46 -7.03
C ALA A 106 -9.15 8.69 -7.98
N ALA A 107 -8.98 9.20 -9.20
CA ALA A 107 -7.98 8.66 -10.13
C ALA A 107 -6.57 8.89 -9.58
N ILE A 108 -5.62 8.02 -9.90
CA ILE A 108 -4.21 8.20 -9.54
C ILE A 108 -3.38 8.49 -10.79
N ARG A 109 -2.51 9.49 -10.71
CA ARG A 109 -1.49 9.80 -11.72
C ARG A 109 -0.11 9.60 -11.11
N LEU A 110 0.60 8.58 -11.57
CA LEU A 110 1.94 8.22 -11.09
C LEU A 110 3.03 9.08 -11.75
N GLU A 111 4.24 9.02 -11.18
CA GLU A 111 5.44 9.68 -11.70
C GLU A 111 5.27 11.20 -11.91
N ALA A 112 4.47 11.83 -11.06
CA ALA A 112 4.15 13.25 -11.13
C ALA A 112 5.23 14.09 -10.45
N THR A 113 6.03 14.80 -11.24
CA THR A 113 7.01 15.77 -10.69
C THR A 113 6.35 17.02 -10.09
N SER A 114 5.07 17.27 -10.43
CA SER A 114 4.24 18.33 -9.83
C SER A 114 2.75 18.00 -9.96
N PRO A 115 1.92 18.54 -9.04
CA PRO A 115 0.47 18.45 -9.15
C PRO A 115 -0.12 19.43 -10.16
N GLY A 116 -1.22 19.04 -10.77
CA GLY A 116 -2.07 19.90 -11.59
C GLY A 116 -3.00 20.79 -10.76
N PRO A 117 -3.78 21.67 -11.42
CA PRO A 117 -4.62 22.66 -10.75
C PRO A 117 -5.85 22.06 -10.03
N ARG A 118 -6.23 20.82 -10.32
CA ARG A 118 -7.37 20.10 -9.70
C ARG A 118 -6.96 18.71 -9.24
N GLU A 119 -5.76 18.59 -8.72
CA GLU A 119 -5.23 17.34 -8.20
C GLU A 119 -4.78 17.55 -6.77
N ALA A 120 -4.97 16.55 -5.92
CA ALA A 120 -4.21 16.45 -4.68
C ALA A 120 -2.78 15.96 -4.98
N PHE A 121 -1.84 16.20 -4.07
CA PHE A 121 -0.45 15.75 -4.24
C PHE A 121 -0.01 14.81 -3.12
N LEU A 122 0.47 13.64 -3.51
CA LEU A 122 1.18 12.72 -2.63
C LEU A 122 2.68 12.84 -2.90
N ALA A 123 3.37 13.63 -2.09
CA ALA A 123 4.78 13.92 -2.24
C ALA A 123 5.67 12.82 -1.65
N PHE A 124 6.92 12.77 -2.10
CA PHE A 124 8.01 12.01 -1.52
C PHE A 124 9.30 12.83 -1.66
N GLY A 125 10.01 13.07 -0.56
CA GLY A 125 11.12 14.02 -0.51
C GLY A 125 10.65 15.47 -0.62
N ALA A 126 11.23 16.24 -1.55
CA ALA A 126 10.87 17.64 -1.75
C ALA A 126 9.42 17.80 -2.25
N ALA A 127 8.67 18.69 -1.61
CA ALA A 127 7.29 19.01 -1.97
C ALA A 127 7.14 20.47 -2.47
N PRO A 128 6.15 20.77 -3.34
CA PRO A 128 5.83 22.14 -3.71
C PRO A 128 5.41 22.95 -2.48
N ALA A 129 6.04 24.11 -2.25
CA ALA A 129 5.81 24.90 -1.04
C ALA A 129 4.36 25.43 -0.89
N ASN A 130 3.62 25.59 -1.99
CA ASN A 130 2.34 26.33 -2.01
C ASN A 130 1.21 25.60 -2.75
N HIS A 131 1.23 24.27 -2.83
CA HIS A 131 0.13 23.53 -3.45
C HIS A 131 -0.88 23.07 -2.37
N PRO A 132 -2.13 23.60 -2.39
CA PRO A 132 -3.14 23.18 -1.43
C PRO A 132 -3.49 21.71 -1.67
N HIS A 133 -3.68 20.93 -0.60
CA HIS A 133 -3.97 19.48 -0.68
C HIS A 133 -2.75 18.58 -0.97
N THR A 134 -1.60 18.91 -0.36
CA THR A 134 -0.40 18.07 -0.37
C THR A 134 -0.25 17.30 0.94
N LEU A 135 0.00 15.99 0.85
CA LEU A 135 0.55 15.18 1.94
C LEU A 135 1.89 14.57 1.50
N ASN A 136 2.86 14.49 2.42
CA ASN A 136 4.18 13.95 2.12
C ASN A 136 4.38 12.59 2.78
N LEU A 137 4.71 11.58 1.98
CA LEU A 137 5.02 10.25 2.47
C LEU A 137 6.25 10.22 3.38
N SER A 138 7.28 10.99 3.01
CA SER A 138 8.49 11.19 3.80
C SER A 138 9.26 12.38 3.24
N GLU A 139 9.37 13.47 4.01
CA GLU A 139 10.13 14.65 3.60
C GLU A 139 11.64 14.36 3.48
N SER A 140 12.13 13.40 4.26
CA SER A 140 13.53 12.98 4.26
C SER A 140 13.87 11.99 3.15
N GLY A 141 12.86 11.45 2.45
CA GLY A 141 13.05 10.39 1.46
C GLY A 141 13.24 9.00 2.09
N ASP A 142 12.84 8.79 3.34
CA ASP A 142 12.90 7.51 4.01
C ASP A 142 11.76 6.58 3.52
N LEU A 143 12.13 5.45 2.92
CA LEU A 143 11.17 4.50 2.36
C LEU A 143 10.37 3.72 3.43
N ARG A 144 10.90 3.55 4.65
CA ARG A 144 10.15 2.94 5.77
C ARG A 144 9.06 3.89 6.25
N GLU A 145 9.39 5.17 6.41
CA GLU A 145 8.42 6.22 6.72
C GLU A 145 7.35 6.32 5.62
N ALA A 146 7.77 6.35 4.36
CA ALA A 146 6.86 6.41 3.22
C ALA A 146 5.90 5.22 3.19
N ALA A 147 6.38 4.00 3.43
CA ALA A 147 5.55 2.81 3.53
C ALA A 147 4.54 2.90 4.69
N ALA A 148 4.97 3.38 5.86
CA ALA A 148 4.13 3.57 7.04
C ALA A 148 2.97 4.55 6.77
N ASN A 149 3.24 5.61 6.00
CA ASN A 149 2.28 6.67 5.69
C ASN A 149 1.37 6.38 4.49
N LEU A 150 1.80 5.52 3.56
CA LEU A 150 1.19 5.31 2.24
C LEU A 150 -0.34 5.23 2.26
N PHE A 151 -0.91 4.23 2.91
CA PHE A 151 -2.35 4.01 2.86
C PHE A 151 -3.14 5.05 3.67
N ALA A 152 -2.57 5.57 4.77
CA ALA A 152 -3.21 6.62 5.54
C ALA A 152 -3.33 7.91 4.71
N HIS A 153 -2.26 8.28 4.00
CA HIS A 153 -2.25 9.47 3.15
C HIS A 153 -3.10 9.30 1.91
N LEU A 154 -3.10 8.12 1.27
CA LEU A 154 -4.01 7.83 0.15
C LEU A 154 -5.48 7.97 0.56
N ARG A 155 -5.86 7.49 1.75
CA ARG A 155 -7.22 7.65 2.29
C ARG A 155 -7.57 9.11 2.55
N ALA A 156 -6.67 9.85 3.20
CA ALA A 156 -6.89 11.26 3.49
C ALA A 156 -7.02 12.10 2.21
N LEU A 157 -6.16 11.86 1.21
CA LEU A 157 -6.25 12.55 -0.08
C LEU A 157 -7.49 12.13 -0.88
N ASP A 158 -7.95 10.88 -0.78
CA ASP A 158 -9.20 10.44 -1.43
C ASP A 158 -10.42 11.17 -0.86
N ALA A 159 -10.50 11.28 0.48
CA ALA A 159 -11.54 12.04 1.15
C ALA A 159 -11.51 13.52 0.76
N LEU A 160 -10.31 14.11 0.72
CA LEU A 160 -10.10 15.50 0.31
C LEU A 160 -10.49 15.74 -1.15
N CYS A 161 -10.18 14.81 -2.05
CA CYS A 161 -10.62 14.87 -3.44
C CYS A 161 -12.15 14.91 -3.56
N ALA A 162 -12.87 14.15 -2.73
CA ALA A 162 -14.33 14.15 -2.72
C ALA A 162 -14.90 15.47 -2.18
N GLU A 163 -14.34 15.99 -1.09
CA GLU A 163 -14.76 17.24 -0.45
C GLU A 163 -14.54 18.47 -1.36
N GLU A 164 -13.34 18.57 -1.92
CA GLU A 164 -12.87 19.71 -2.72
C GLU A 164 -13.14 19.56 -4.22
N LYS A 165 -13.80 18.46 -4.63
CA LYS A 165 -14.12 18.12 -6.03
C LYS A 165 -12.87 18.11 -6.92
N LEU A 166 -11.79 17.52 -6.43
CA LEU A 166 -10.56 17.30 -7.18
C LEU A 166 -10.72 16.08 -8.11
N ASN A 167 -9.95 16.04 -9.18
CA ASN A 167 -10.09 15.04 -10.22
C ASN A 167 -9.23 13.80 -9.97
N ALA A 168 -8.06 13.97 -9.34
CA ALA A 168 -7.07 12.92 -9.17
C ALA A 168 -6.11 13.20 -8.02
N ILE A 169 -5.38 12.17 -7.62
CA ILE A 169 -4.20 12.24 -6.75
C ILE A 169 -2.97 12.07 -7.65
N ALA A 170 -2.14 13.11 -7.73
CA ALA A 170 -0.84 13.05 -8.37
C ALA A 170 0.20 12.54 -7.37
N VAL A 171 0.98 11.53 -7.74
CA VAL A 171 1.94 10.89 -6.85
C VAL A 171 3.36 11.12 -7.36
N ALA A 172 4.22 11.63 -6.49
CA ALA A 172 5.63 11.84 -6.79
C ALA A 172 6.34 10.53 -7.16
N PRO A 173 7.40 10.57 -7.98
CA PRO A 173 8.27 9.41 -8.21
C PRO A 173 8.85 8.87 -6.91
N ILE A 174 8.85 7.54 -6.75
CA ILE A 174 9.42 6.85 -5.59
C ILE A 174 10.44 5.83 -6.12
N PRO A 175 11.68 5.80 -5.57
CA PRO A 175 12.70 4.82 -5.98
C PRO A 175 12.17 3.38 -5.96
N ASP A 176 12.45 2.59 -6.98
CA ASP A 176 11.99 1.18 -7.07
C ASP A 176 13.04 0.22 -6.44
N GLU A 177 13.50 0.57 -5.23
CA GLU A 177 14.50 -0.19 -4.46
C GLU A 177 14.03 -0.45 -3.02
N GLY A 178 14.43 -1.57 -2.43
CA GLY A 178 14.05 -1.90 -1.05
C GLY A 178 12.52 -1.90 -0.84
N LEU A 179 12.03 -1.08 0.10
CA LEU A 179 10.59 -0.92 0.34
C LEU A 179 9.86 -0.15 -0.77
N GLY A 180 10.60 0.58 -1.60
CA GLY A 180 10.06 1.28 -2.76
C GLY A 180 9.37 0.34 -3.75
N GLU A 181 9.90 -0.89 -3.92
CA GLU A 181 9.26 -1.93 -4.73
C GLU A 181 7.84 -2.25 -4.23
N ALA A 182 7.67 -2.34 -2.90
CA ALA A 182 6.37 -2.59 -2.29
C ALA A 182 5.43 -1.39 -2.48
N ILE A 183 5.92 -0.17 -2.23
CA ILE A 183 5.14 1.07 -2.39
C ILE A 183 4.66 1.22 -3.84
N ASN A 184 5.57 1.09 -4.81
CA ASN A 184 5.26 1.24 -6.22
C ASN A 184 4.33 0.13 -6.73
N ASP A 185 4.46 -1.12 -6.26
CA ASP A 185 3.48 -2.17 -6.54
C ASP A 185 2.06 -1.75 -6.11
N ARG A 186 1.90 -1.21 -4.89
CA ARG A 186 0.59 -0.74 -4.40
C ARG A 186 0.06 0.42 -5.22
N LEU A 187 0.89 1.40 -5.53
CA LEU A 187 0.53 2.57 -6.33
C LEU A 187 0.11 2.18 -7.76
N ARG A 188 0.86 1.28 -8.41
CA ARG A 188 0.52 0.77 -9.75
C ARG A 188 -0.84 0.06 -9.77
N ARG A 189 -1.13 -0.76 -8.76
CA ARG A 189 -2.43 -1.45 -8.62
C ARG A 189 -3.57 -0.48 -8.30
N ALA A 190 -3.30 0.53 -7.48
CA ALA A 190 -4.28 1.57 -7.14
C ALA A 190 -4.61 2.47 -8.35
N ALA A 191 -3.65 2.68 -9.26
CA ALA A 191 -3.82 3.45 -10.49
C ALA A 191 -4.43 2.65 -11.66
N ALA A 192 -4.49 1.31 -11.56
CA ALA A 192 -4.98 0.47 -12.64
C ALA A 192 -6.48 0.68 -12.94
N PRO A 193 -6.92 0.57 -14.21
CA PRO A 193 -8.32 0.73 -14.58
C PRO A 193 -9.23 -0.24 -13.80
N ARG A 194 -10.35 0.27 -13.27
CA ARG A 194 -11.40 -0.57 -12.71
C ARG A 194 -12.11 -1.31 -13.86
N GLN A 195 -12.14 -2.64 -13.82
CA GLN A 195 -13.11 -3.40 -14.61
C GLN A 195 -14.50 -3.06 -14.06
N LYS A 196 -15.31 -2.37 -14.86
CA LYS A 196 -16.71 -2.07 -14.55
C LYS A 196 -17.60 -3.24 -14.90
#